data_AF-A0A178LP04-F1
#
_entry.id   AF-A0A178LP04-F1
#
_cell.length_a   1.000
_cell.length_b   1.000
_cell.length_c   1.000
_cell.angle_alpha   90.00
_cell.angle_beta   90.00
_cell.angle_gamma   90.00
#
_symmetry.space_group_name_H-M   'P 1'
#
loop_
_entity.id
_entity.type
_entity.pdbx_description
1 polymer ?
#
loop_
_entity_poly.entity_id
_entity_poly.type
_entity_poly.pdbx_seq_one_letter_code
_entity_poly.pdbx_strand_id
1 'polypeptide(L)'
;MRREFAAVATAVTVGATGCFGFGIATADEPPPPPPGTGAGGPTPWGTPGKGYALGGAHVLGIPYDEYIMRTGADWFPGLDRQIVDYPAGQVQGHTLERLFPGIGAFGDRVAPGLGLDGPSYGESIDVGGPNLIAAIREGGPGTAIGLSEGASVLDDVQARLAYDPAAPPPDQLSFATYGNPVGKHAFGESFLTQNFPVGSVVPSLDYRIPAPVESQYDTYQFVSAYDSIADWPDRPDNWLSVANAIVGLATGHTAVAFTNPSMVPPQNIRTTVNSRGAKTTTIMIPEEHLPLVLPFKYLGVDKNTLMELDKVLMPYVDAGYSRNDNPATAPVTVDPVNGYDPAEVTAPATQAAFGGGADPVSQLLSGLQYVLNNPP
;
A
#
# COMPACT_ATOMS: atom_id res chain seq x y z
N MET A 1 26.34 -10.48 -4.62
CA MET A 1 25.38 -10.03 -5.66
C MET A 1 23.92 -10.07 -5.21
N ARG A 2 23.16 -11.19 -5.21
CA ARG A 2 21.70 -11.15 -4.86
C ARG A 2 21.39 -10.61 -3.45
N ARG A 3 22.16 -11.01 -2.42
CA ARG A 3 21.96 -10.53 -1.03
C ARG A 3 22.36 -9.07 -0.84
N GLU A 4 23.39 -8.60 -1.54
CA GLU A 4 23.84 -7.20 -1.50
C GLU A 4 22.85 -6.29 -2.23
N PHE A 5 22.33 -6.75 -3.38
CA PHE A 5 21.28 -6.06 -4.12
C PHE A 5 19.98 -5.98 -3.30
N ALA A 6 19.57 -7.07 -2.66
CA ALA A 6 18.41 -7.07 -1.76
C ALA A 6 18.61 -6.11 -0.57
N ALA A 7 19.80 -6.04 0.01
CA ALA A 7 20.10 -5.11 1.11
C ALA A 7 20.08 -3.65 0.67
N VAL A 8 20.65 -3.32 -0.49
CA VAL A 8 20.63 -1.96 -1.07
C VAL A 8 19.22 -1.57 -1.52
N ALA A 9 18.49 -2.46 -2.18
CA ALA A 9 17.10 -2.24 -2.55
C ALA A 9 16.22 -2.08 -1.31
N THR A 10 16.46 -2.87 -0.24
CA THR A 10 15.79 -2.69 1.05
C THR A 10 16.08 -1.28 1.56
N ALA A 11 17.34 -0.84 1.61
CA ALA A 11 17.68 0.50 2.09
C ALA A 11 17.02 1.62 1.27
N VAL A 12 16.91 1.48 -0.05
CA VAL A 12 16.26 2.47 -0.93
C VAL A 12 14.74 2.47 -0.76
N THR A 13 14.11 1.30 -0.83
CA THR A 13 12.66 1.15 -0.71
C THR A 13 12.17 1.51 0.69
N VAL A 14 12.94 1.15 1.73
CA VAL A 14 12.59 1.38 3.14
C VAL A 14 12.99 2.79 3.60
N GLY A 15 14.09 3.35 3.08
CA GLY A 15 14.52 4.73 3.39
C GLY A 15 13.64 5.80 2.74
N ALA A 16 13.02 5.52 1.60
CA ALA A 16 12.09 6.43 0.94
C ALA A 16 10.77 6.59 1.70
N THR A 17 10.29 5.56 2.42
CA THR A 17 9.05 5.60 3.21
C THR A 17 9.06 6.68 4.30
N GLY A 18 10.23 7.06 4.82
CA GLY A 18 10.38 8.08 5.85
C GLY A 18 10.40 9.53 5.34
N CYS A 19 10.49 9.82 4.04
CA CYS A 19 10.79 11.17 3.59
C CYS A 19 9.62 11.94 2.95
N PHE A 20 8.41 11.36 2.92
CA PHE A 20 7.26 11.98 2.28
C PHE A 20 6.41 12.76 3.29
N GLY A 21 6.78 14.01 3.53
CA GLY A 21 6.01 14.93 4.37
C GLY A 21 5.97 16.36 3.90
N PHE A 22 4.76 16.87 3.70
CA PHE A 22 4.54 18.16 3.05
C PHE A 22 3.99 19.20 4.03
N GLY A 23 4.71 20.32 4.15
CA GLY A 23 4.42 21.44 5.05
C GLY A 23 3.32 22.39 4.55
N ILE A 24 2.75 23.15 5.48
CA ILE A 24 1.45 23.85 5.37
C ILE A 24 1.64 25.38 5.32
N ALA A 25 0.82 26.08 4.51
CA ALA A 25 0.49 27.50 4.69
C ALA A 25 -0.96 27.79 4.25
N THR A 26 -1.61 28.75 4.91
CA THR A 26 -3.07 28.91 5.09
C THR A 26 -3.80 29.85 4.12
N ALA A 27 -5.07 29.57 3.79
CA ALA A 27 -6.17 30.55 3.61
C ALA A 27 -7.57 29.86 3.57
N ASP A 28 -8.62 30.56 4.06
CA ASP A 28 -10.01 30.11 4.28
C ASP A 28 -10.95 30.23 3.05
N GLU A 29 -11.90 29.29 2.86
CA GLU A 29 -13.39 29.47 2.71
C GLU A 29 -14.18 28.13 2.45
N PRO A 30 -15.55 28.06 2.57
CA PRO A 30 -16.32 26.95 3.17
C PRO A 30 -16.82 25.83 2.20
N PRO A 31 -17.39 24.71 2.70
CA PRO A 31 -17.50 23.46 1.92
C PRO A 31 -18.80 23.32 1.11
N PRO A 32 -18.77 22.58 -0.03
CA PRO A 32 -19.96 22.17 -0.77
C PRO A 32 -20.56 20.83 -0.25
N PRO A 33 -21.83 20.52 -0.58
CA PRO A 33 -22.62 19.47 0.07
C PRO A 33 -22.26 18.04 -0.42
N PRO A 34 -22.62 16.99 0.34
CA PRO A 34 -22.21 15.61 0.05
C PRO A 34 -22.93 15.01 -1.19
N PRO A 35 -22.26 14.17 -2.00
CA PRO A 35 -22.90 13.48 -3.12
C PRO A 35 -23.82 12.36 -2.64
N GLY A 36 -25.01 12.29 -3.24
CA GLY A 36 -26.09 11.37 -2.89
C GLY A 36 -25.87 9.91 -3.29
N THR A 37 -26.57 9.05 -2.57
CA THR A 37 -26.61 7.59 -2.71
C THR A 37 -27.27 7.16 -4.03
N GLY A 38 -26.48 6.63 -4.96
CA GLY A 38 -26.98 5.89 -6.11
C GLY A 38 -27.26 4.42 -5.75
N ALA A 39 -28.54 4.03 -5.77
CA ALA A 39 -28.97 2.64 -5.60
C ALA A 39 -28.79 1.86 -6.92
N GLY A 40 -28.03 0.76 -6.90
CA GLY A 40 -27.91 -0.19 -8.01
C GLY A 40 -26.56 -0.88 -8.21
N GLY A 41 -25.76 -1.09 -7.16
CA GLY A 41 -24.42 -1.67 -7.27
C GLY A 41 -24.38 -3.22 -7.28
N PRO A 42 -23.30 -3.83 -7.83
CA PRO A 42 -23.01 -5.26 -7.65
C PRO A 42 -22.94 -5.64 -6.16
N THR A 43 -23.08 -6.94 -5.85
CA THR A 43 -23.02 -7.47 -4.47
C THR A 43 -21.90 -6.79 -3.69
N PRO A 44 -22.17 -6.26 -2.48
CA PRO A 44 -21.13 -5.61 -1.67
C PRO A 44 -19.94 -6.54 -1.51
N TRP A 45 -18.74 -6.01 -1.71
CA TRP A 45 -17.53 -6.77 -1.47
C TRP A 45 -17.35 -6.96 0.04
N GLY A 46 -16.73 -8.07 0.43
CA GLY A 46 -16.44 -8.37 1.82
C GLY A 46 -17.66 -8.72 2.66
N THR A 47 -17.40 -8.96 3.93
CA THR A 47 -18.39 -9.25 4.95
C THR A 47 -18.97 -7.93 5.48
N PRO A 48 -20.30 -7.76 5.46
CA PRO A 48 -20.94 -6.55 5.95
C PRO A 48 -20.83 -6.44 7.48
N GLY A 49 -21.07 -5.24 8.01
CA GLY A 49 -20.97 -4.95 9.44
C GLY A 49 -19.82 -4.01 9.74
N LYS A 50 -18.88 -4.45 10.58
CA LYS A 50 -17.74 -3.63 10.98
C LYS A 50 -16.68 -3.51 9.88
N GLY A 51 -16.01 -2.36 9.83
CA GLY A 51 -14.75 -2.18 9.09
C GLY A 51 -13.61 -2.01 10.07
N TYR A 52 -12.77 -3.03 10.27
CA TYR A 52 -11.62 -2.97 11.17
C TYR A 52 -10.41 -2.44 10.41
N ALA A 53 -10.14 -1.15 10.50
CA ALA A 53 -9.16 -0.48 9.65
C ALA A 53 -7.82 -0.27 10.37
N LEU A 54 -6.74 -0.67 9.72
CA LEU A 54 -5.36 -0.50 10.15
C LEU A 54 -4.58 0.26 9.08
N GLY A 55 -3.95 1.36 9.50
CA GLY A 55 -3.08 2.15 8.64
C GLY A 55 -1.75 1.48 8.38
N GLY A 56 -0.97 2.08 7.48
CA GLY A 56 0.45 1.82 7.34
C GLY A 56 1.27 2.85 8.11
N ALA A 57 2.44 3.20 7.57
CA ALA A 57 3.25 4.29 8.07
C ALA A 57 2.45 5.63 8.12
N HIS A 58 2.72 6.46 9.14
CA HIS A 58 2.15 7.80 9.27
C HIS A 58 2.64 8.71 8.12
N VAL A 59 1.80 8.99 7.13
CA VAL A 59 2.17 9.92 6.06
C VAL A 59 2.03 11.36 6.56
N LEU A 60 3.16 12.07 6.54
CA LEU A 60 3.30 13.41 7.08
C LEU A 60 2.36 14.38 6.33
N GLY A 61 1.40 14.93 7.07
CA GLY A 61 0.42 15.89 6.58
C GLY A 61 -1.02 15.38 6.68
N ILE A 62 -1.28 14.09 6.52
CA ILE A 62 -2.65 13.57 6.63
C ILE A 62 -2.90 13.14 8.09
N PRO A 63 -3.97 13.61 8.78
CA PRO A 63 -4.40 13.03 10.03
C PRO A 63 -4.55 11.53 9.88
N TYR A 64 -3.77 10.79 10.65
CA TYR A 64 -3.65 9.34 10.54
C TYR A 64 -5.02 8.64 10.63
N ASP A 65 -5.90 9.16 11.48
CA ASP A 65 -7.24 8.62 11.67
C ASP A 65 -8.12 8.76 10.41
N GLU A 66 -8.14 9.93 9.77
CA GLU A 66 -8.95 10.19 8.57
C GLU A 66 -8.46 9.33 7.39
N TYR A 67 -7.14 9.18 7.29
CA TYR A 67 -6.47 8.31 6.33
C TYR A 67 -6.90 6.85 6.46
N ILE A 68 -6.88 6.31 7.69
CA ILE A 68 -7.29 4.93 7.98
C ILE A 68 -8.77 4.75 7.69
N MET A 69 -9.60 5.68 8.14
CA MET A 69 -11.05 5.59 7.97
C MET A 69 -11.46 5.58 6.49
N ARG A 70 -10.73 6.30 5.63
CA ARG A 70 -10.97 6.34 4.18
C ARG A 70 -10.39 5.16 3.40
N THR A 71 -9.46 4.40 3.96
CA THR A 71 -8.82 3.26 3.29
C THR A 71 -9.88 2.26 2.79
N GLY A 72 -10.01 2.09 1.48
CA GLY A 72 -10.98 1.20 0.86
C GLY A 72 -12.45 1.62 0.99
N ALA A 73 -12.76 2.88 1.32
CA ALA A 73 -14.13 3.35 1.50
C ALA A 73 -15.02 3.12 0.27
N ASP A 74 -14.49 3.37 -0.92
CA ASP A 74 -15.21 3.20 -2.18
C ASP A 74 -15.33 1.73 -2.63
N TRP A 75 -14.43 0.87 -2.14
CA TRP A 75 -14.47 -0.57 -2.38
C TRP A 75 -15.46 -1.30 -1.46
N PHE A 76 -15.58 -0.83 -0.22
CA PHE A 76 -16.42 -1.42 0.81
C PHE A 76 -17.39 -0.37 1.39
N PRO A 77 -18.36 0.09 0.59
CA PRO A 77 -19.34 1.07 1.04
C PRO A 77 -20.25 0.49 2.12
N GLY A 78 -20.55 1.28 3.14
CA GLY A 78 -21.53 0.92 4.18
C GLY A 78 -20.99 0.13 5.37
N LEU A 79 -19.66 -0.09 5.46
CA LEU A 79 -19.05 -0.62 6.68
C LEU A 79 -19.10 0.41 7.82
N ASP A 80 -19.39 -0.06 9.03
CA ASP A 80 -19.24 0.70 10.29
C ASP A 80 -17.77 0.66 10.72
N ARG A 81 -17.01 1.66 10.26
CA ARG A 81 -15.56 1.68 10.33
C ARG A 81 -15.05 2.10 11.71
N GLN A 82 -14.00 1.44 12.15
CA GLN A 82 -13.24 1.80 13.34
C GLN A 82 -11.76 1.61 13.08
N ILE A 83 -10.96 2.45 13.73
CA ILE A 83 -9.52 2.32 13.75
C ILE A 83 -9.15 1.26 14.78
N VAL A 84 -8.27 0.34 14.40
CA VAL A 84 -7.64 -0.58 15.34
C VAL A 84 -6.25 -0.04 15.66
N ASP A 85 -6.11 0.49 16.87
CA ASP A 85 -4.86 1.10 17.32
C ASP A 85 -3.75 0.06 17.43
N TYR A 86 -2.60 0.40 16.86
CA TYR A 86 -1.35 -0.33 17.01
C TYR A 86 -0.18 0.63 16.73
N PRO A 87 1.08 0.27 17.05
CA PRO A 87 2.17 1.23 16.99
C PRO A 87 2.50 1.77 15.59
N ALA A 88 2.17 1.04 14.52
CA ALA A 88 2.55 1.37 13.14
C ALA A 88 4.04 1.74 13.03
N GLY A 89 4.87 0.78 13.48
CA GLY A 89 6.32 0.86 13.69
C GLY A 89 7.04 1.21 12.39
N GLN A 90 7.14 2.51 12.17
CA GLN A 90 7.34 3.20 10.91
C GLN A 90 8.69 3.01 10.22
N VAL A 91 9.38 1.90 10.50
CA VAL A 91 10.73 1.54 10.08
C VAL A 91 11.80 1.97 11.09
N GLN A 92 12.47 0.95 11.61
CA GLN A 92 13.86 0.94 12.08
C GLN A 92 14.27 1.66 13.37
N GLY A 93 13.40 2.35 14.10
CA GLY A 93 13.88 3.32 15.10
C GLY A 93 15.06 2.88 15.98
N HIS A 94 14.91 1.78 16.72
CA HIS A 94 16.01 1.25 17.53
C HIS A 94 16.95 0.28 16.78
N THR A 95 16.54 -0.31 15.65
CA THR A 95 17.37 -1.25 14.87
C THR A 95 18.45 -0.50 14.07
N LEU A 96 18.10 0.67 13.53
CA LEU A 96 19.05 1.61 12.96
C LEU A 96 19.96 2.18 14.05
N GLU A 97 19.45 2.52 15.23
CA GLU A 97 20.27 2.96 16.37
C GLU A 97 21.31 1.90 16.79
N ARG A 98 20.96 0.60 16.70
CA ARG A 98 21.90 -0.51 16.95
C ARG A 98 23.00 -0.63 15.88
N LEU A 99 22.72 -0.23 14.64
CA LEU A 99 23.68 -0.27 13.52
C LEU A 99 24.47 1.05 13.39
N PHE A 100 23.86 2.17 13.77
CA PHE A 100 24.35 3.55 13.67
C PHE A 100 23.92 4.35 14.93
N PRO A 101 24.66 4.24 16.04
CA PRO A 101 24.32 4.93 17.28
C PRO A 101 24.22 6.45 17.11
N GLY A 102 23.12 7.05 17.57
CA GLY A 102 22.80 8.47 17.53
C GLY A 102 21.83 8.89 16.41
N ILE A 103 21.40 7.97 15.54
CA ILE A 103 20.55 8.28 14.38
C ILE A 103 19.08 8.51 14.77
N GLY A 104 18.58 7.84 15.82
CA GLY A 104 17.23 8.08 16.34
C GLY A 104 17.10 9.51 16.90
N ALA A 105 18.05 9.89 17.77
CA ALA A 105 18.10 11.23 18.36
C ALA A 105 18.36 12.36 17.33
N PHE A 106 19.02 12.05 16.21
CA PHE A 106 19.18 12.97 15.08
C PHE A 106 17.87 13.09 14.29
N GLY A 107 17.21 11.97 14.01
CA GLY A 107 15.91 11.89 13.36
C GLY A 107 14.84 12.70 14.07
N ASP A 108 14.67 12.49 15.37
CA ASP A 108 13.68 13.20 16.20
C ASP A 108 13.94 14.71 16.27
N ARG A 109 15.21 15.13 16.12
CA ARG A 109 15.59 16.56 16.10
C ARG A 109 15.31 17.20 14.75
N VAL A 110 15.42 16.45 13.64
CA VAL A 110 15.33 16.98 12.27
C VAL A 110 13.91 16.87 11.71
N ALA A 111 13.20 15.79 12.02
CA ALA A 111 11.82 15.57 11.62
C ALA A 111 11.10 14.76 12.73
N PRO A 112 10.58 15.45 13.76
CA PRO A 112 9.83 14.83 14.85
C PRO A 112 8.62 14.05 14.31
N GLY A 113 8.44 12.80 14.75
CA GLY A 113 7.31 11.95 14.32
C GLY A 113 7.61 11.00 13.16
N LEU A 114 8.86 10.89 12.71
CA LEU A 114 9.32 9.91 11.72
C LEU A 114 9.37 8.45 12.21
N GLY A 115 9.14 8.21 13.51
CA GLY A 115 9.20 6.87 14.10
C GLY A 115 10.61 6.29 14.23
N LEU A 116 11.66 7.13 14.15
CA LEU A 116 13.06 6.73 14.28
C LEU A 116 13.49 6.38 15.72
N ASP A 117 12.59 6.43 16.69
CA ASP A 117 12.73 5.94 18.06
C ASP A 117 11.65 4.91 18.45
N GLY A 118 10.75 4.58 17.51
CA GLY A 118 9.60 3.69 17.71
C GLY A 118 9.91 2.19 17.65
N PRO A 119 8.89 1.34 17.91
CA PRO A 119 9.03 -0.11 17.76
C PRO A 119 9.37 -0.48 16.32
N SER A 120 10.07 -1.59 16.16
CA SER A 120 10.35 -2.13 14.84
C SER A 120 9.06 -2.55 14.12
N TYR A 121 9.15 -2.75 12.81
CA TYR A 121 8.05 -3.30 12.01
C TYR A 121 7.55 -4.63 12.58
N GLY A 122 8.46 -5.52 12.99
CA GLY A 122 8.11 -6.79 13.64
C GLY A 122 7.39 -6.60 14.98
N GLU A 123 7.92 -5.76 15.86
CA GLU A 123 7.32 -5.48 17.17
C GLU A 123 5.93 -4.85 17.05
N SER A 124 5.75 -3.97 16.06
CA SER A 124 4.45 -3.34 15.80
C SER A 124 3.41 -4.35 15.34
N ILE A 125 3.78 -5.30 14.46
CA ILE A 125 2.88 -6.40 14.06
C ILE A 125 2.53 -7.30 15.23
N ASP A 126 3.50 -7.61 16.11
CA ASP A 126 3.27 -8.41 17.33
C ASP A 126 2.24 -7.78 18.28
N VAL A 127 2.10 -6.44 18.27
CA VAL A 127 1.05 -5.72 19.00
C VAL A 127 -0.25 -5.64 18.20
N GLY A 128 -0.18 -5.33 16.90
CA GLY A 128 -1.35 -5.15 16.04
C GLY A 128 -2.21 -6.40 15.90
N GLY A 129 -1.60 -7.58 15.81
CA GLY A 129 -2.32 -8.84 15.64
C GLY A 129 -3.31 -9.14 16.78
N PRO A 130 -2.86 -9.18 18.05
CA PRO A 130 -3.74 -9.32 19.21
C PRO A 130 -4.81 -8.21 19.31
N ASN A 131 -4.46 -6.95 19.01
CA ASN A 131 -5.41 -5.84 19.05
C ASN A 131 -6.54 -6.02 18.02
N LEU A 132 -6.20 -6.42 16.79
CA LEU A 132 -7.21 -6.70 15.76
C LEU A 132 -8.08 -7.90 16.13
N ILE A 133 -7.51 -8.98 16.68
CA ILE A 133 -8.30 -10.12 17.15
C ILE A 133 -9.27 -9.70 18.27
N ALA A 134 -8.84 -8.87 19.21
CA ALA A 134 -9.70 -8.35 20.26
C ALA A 134 -10.84 -7.50 19.68
N ALA A 135 -10.53 -6.57 18.78
CA ALA A 135 -11.52 -5.74 18.09
C ALA A 135 -12.55 -6.59 17.34
N ILE A 136 -12.12 -7.62 16.60
CA ILE A 136 -13.02 -8.55 15.89
C ILE A 136 -13.95 -9.29 16.86
N ARG A 137 -13.43 -9.77 17.99
CA ARG A 137 -14.22 -10.49 19.00
C ARG A 137 -15.26 -9.58 19.67
N GLU A 138 -14.94 -8.31 19.88
CA GLU A 138 -15.83 -7.33 20.51
C GLU A 138 -16.85 -6.73 19.52
N GLY A 139 -16.44 -6.50 18.27
CA GLY A 139 -17.22 -5.80 17.25
C GLY A 139 -18.15 -6.71 16.42
N GLY A 140 -17.84 -8.00 16.31
CA GLY A 140 -18.63 -8.97 15.54
C GLY A 140 -18.30 -9.03 14.04
N PRO A 141 -19.23 -9.49 13.18
CA PRO A 141 -18.95 -9.70 11.77
C PRO A 141 -18.50 -8.44 11.03
N GLY A 142 -17.58 -8.60 10.08
CA GLY A 142 -17.09 -7.46 9.30
C GLY A 142 -15.89 -7.76 8.41
N THR A 143 -15.33 -6.71 7.83
CA THR A 143 -14.14 -6.78 6.98
C THR A 143 -12.97 -6.11 7.68
N ALA A 144 -11.85 -6.83 7.82
CA ALA A 144 -10.57 -6.27 8.25
C ALA A 144 -9.86 -5.65 7.05
N ILE A 145 -9.41 -4.41 7.19
CA ILE A 145 -8.84 -3.59 6.12
C ILE A 145 -7.46 -3.10 6.57
N GLY A 146 -6.43 -3.43 5.81
CA GLY A 146 -5.04 -3.10 6.16
C GLY A 146 -4.29 -2.52 4.99
N LEU A 147 -3.56 -1.43 5.25
CA LEU A 147 -2.70 -0.76 4.28
C LEU A 147 -1.24 -0.89 4.69
N SER A 148 -0.36 -1.28 3.77
CA SER A 148 1.08 -1.43 3.99
C SER A 148 1.36 -2.33 5.20
N GLU A 149 2.01 -1.84 6.26
CA GLU A 149 2.22 -2.59 7.50
C GLU A 149 0.92 -3.17 8.10
N GLY A 150 -0.20 -2.43 8.05
CA GLY A 150 -1.50 -2.93 8.46
C GLY A 150 -1.91 -4.20 7.70
N ALA A 151 -1.55 -4.32 6.41
CA ALA A 151 -1.79 -5.55 5.66
C ALA A 151 -0.97 -6.75 6.19
N SER A 152 0.23 -6.52 6.73
CA SER A 152 0.99 -7.59 7.40
C SER A 152 0.40 -7.96 8.76
N VAL A 153 -0.22 -7.02 9.48
CA VAL A 153 -1.02 -7.35 10.67
C VAL A 153 -2.19 -8.27 10.28
N LEU A 154 -2.85 -8.00 9.16
CA LEU A 154 -3.93 -8.84 8.64
C LEU A 154 -3.44 -10.26 8.30
N ASP A 155 -2.24 -10.41 7.72
CA ASP A 155 -1.64 -11.72 7.46
C ASP A 155 -1.32 -12.49 8.75
N ASP A 156 -0.76 -11.81 9.76
CA ASP A 156 -0.53 -12.39 11.10
C ASP A 156 -1.85 -12.87 11.74
N VAL A 157 -2.90 -12.05 11.68
CA VAL A 157 -4.23 -12.44 12.21
C VAL A 157 -4.83 -13.61 11.45
N GLN A 158 -4.75 -13.63 10.11
CA GLN A 158 -5.20 -14.77 9.33
C GLN A 158 -4.46 -16.05 9.72
N ALA A 159 -3.13 -15.97 9.95
CA ALA A 159 -2.34 -17.11 10.39
C ALA A 159 -2.72 -17.60 11.80
N ARG A 160 -2.98 -16.68 12.74
CA ARG A 160 -3.45 -17.01 14.10
C ARG A 160 -4.83 -17.66 14.09
N LEU A 161 -5.77 -17.08 13.35
CA LEU A 161 -7.16 -17.56 13.28
C LEU A 161 -7.31 -18.84 12.46
N ALA A 162 -6.37 -19.15 11.56
CA ALA A 162 -6.38 -20.36 10.76
C ALA A 162 -6.46 -21.64 11.63
N TYR A 163 -5.94 -21.63 12.85
CA TYR A 163 -5.90 -22.80 13.73
C TYR A 163 -6.55 -22.56 15.10
N ASP A 164 -7.17 -21.39 15.31
CA ASP A 164 -7.87 -21.07 16.55
C ASP A 164 -9.27 -21.73 16.55
N PRO A 165 -9.59 -22.64 17.49
CA PRO A 165 -10.92 -23.22 17.59
C PRO A 165 -12.01 -22.20 17.97
N ALA A 166 -11.62 -21.03 18.48
CA ALA A 166 -12.50 -19.90 18.76
C ALA A 166 -12.53 -18.86 17.62
N ALA A 167 -11.94 -19.17 16.46
CA ALA A 167 -11.97 -18.28 15.30
C ALA A 167 -13.41 -18.03 14.82
N PRO A 168 -13.73 -16.80 14.36
CA PRO A 168 -14.99 -16.54 13.68
C PRO A 168 -15.30 -17.54 12.55
N PRO A 169 -16.57 -17.86 12.33
CA PRO A 169 -16.99 -18.61 11.14
C PRO A 169 -16.51 -17.94 9.84
N PRO A 170 -16.24 -18.71 8.77
CA PRO A 170 -15.77 -18.21 7.48
C PRO A 170 -16.62 -17.08 6.87
N ASP A 171 -17.93 -17.06 7.14
CA ASP A 171 -18.90 -16.10 6.63
C ASP A 171 -19.07 -14.84 7.50
N GLN A 172 -18.32 -14.75 8.60
CA GLN A 172 -18.36 -13.61 9.54
C GLN A 172 -17.15 -12.69 9.43
N LEU A 173 -16.13 -13.04 8.66
CA LEU A 173 -14.93 -12.23 8.53
C LEU A 173 -14.33 -12.36 7.13
N SER A 174 -13.92 -11.22 6.58
CA SER A 174 -13.10 -11.16 5.36
C SER A 174 -11.97 -10.15 5.51
N PHE A 175 -10.97 -10.25 4.65
CA PHE A 175 -9.76 -9.41 4.71
C PHE A 175 -9.59 -8.61 3.43
N ALA A 176 -9.12 -7.38 3.54
CA ALA A 176 -8.77 -6.52 2.42
C ALA A 176 -7.38 -5.93 2.65
N THR A 177 -6.42 -6.27 1.80
CA THR A 177 -5.05 -5.78 1.89
C THR A 177 -4.76 -4.80 0.76
N TYR A 178 -4.10 -3.70 1.10
CA TYR A 178 -3.62 -2.68 0.18
C TYR A 178 -2.11 -2.54 0.37
N GLY A 179 -1.32 -2.62 -0.70
CA GLY A 179 0.12 -2.43 -0.59
C GLY A 179 0.82 -3.46 0.31
N ASN A 180 0.38 -4.73 0.34
CA ASN A 180 0.90 -5.72 1.29
C ASN A 180 2.42 -5.97 1.10
N PRO A 181 3.29 -5.75 2.11
CA PRO A 181 4.73 -5.96 1.98
C PRO A 181 5.17 -7.42 1.85
N VAL A 182 4.32 -8.37 2.26
CA VAL A 182 4.63 -9.81 2.30
C VAL A 182 3.64 -10.65 1.48
N GLY A 183 2.95 -10.03 0.54
CA GLY A 183 1.97 -10.68 -0.30
C GLY A 183 2.56 -11.62 -1.36
N LYS A 184 1.77 -12.63 -1.72
CA LYS A 184 1.81 -13.30 -3.04
C LYS A 184 0.44 -13.12 -3.67
N HIS A 185 0.41 -12.70 -4.93
CA HIS A 185 -0.84 -12.40 -5.62
C HIS A 185 -0.83 -12.96 -7.04
N ALA A 186 -1.97 -12.92 -7.73
CA ALA A 186 -2.14 -13.58 -9.02
C ALA A 186 -1.28 -13.02 -10.18
N PHE A 187 -0.52 -11.94 -9.94
CA PHE A 187 0.25 -11.21 -10.95
C PHE A 187 1.73 -11.00 -10.58
N GLY A 188 2.16 -11.44 -9.39
CA GLY A 188 3.48 -11.12 -8.86
C GLY A 188 3.64 -11.43 -7.37
N GLU A 189 4.73 -10.93 -6.81
CA GLU A 189 5.06 -11.05 -5.39
C GLU A 189 5.54 -9.71 -4.84
N SER A 190 5.32 -9.51 -3.55
CA SER A 190 5.78 -8.32 -2.83
C SER A 190 7.27 -8.38 -2.56
N PHE A 191 7.89 -7.22 -2.35
CA PHE A 191 9.34 -7.06 -2.18
C PHE A 191 9.93 -7.99 -1.11
N LEU A 192 9.33 -8.03 0.08
CA LEU A 192 9.88 -8.85 1.17
C LEU A 192 9.79 -10.33 0.85
N THR A 193 8.65 -10.77 0.30
CA THR A 193 8.42 -12.16 -0.11
C THR A 193 9.43 -12.63 -1.16
N GLN A 194 9.73 -11.79 -2.14
CA GLN A 194 10.61 -12.16 -3.23
C GLN A 194 12.10 -12.16 -2.84
N ASN A 195 12.49 -11.28 -1.90
CA ASN A 195 13.90 -11.05 -1.56
C ASN A 195 14.37 -11.77 -0.28
N PHE A 196 13.46 -12.20 0.58
CA PHE A 196 13.79 -12.84 1.86
C PHE A 196 13.14 -14.23 1.97
N PRO A 197 13.92 -15.30 2.19
CA PRO A 197 13.37 -16.63 2.40
C PRO A 197 12.50 -16.71 3.67
N VAL A 198 11.50 -17.59 3.64
CA VAL A 198 10.71 -17.96 4.83
C VAL A 198 11.63 -18.30 6.00
N GLY A 199 11.32 -17.74 7.17
CA GLY A 199 12.06 -17.92 8.42
C GLY A 199 13.28 -17.01 8.57
N SER A 200 13.73 -16.34 7.51
CA SER A 200 14.78 -15.31 7.64
C SER A 200 14.23 -14.05 8.32
N VAL A 201 15.09 -13.36 9.05
CA VAL A 201 14.76 -12.05 9.63
C VAL A 201 15.24 -10.99 8.67
N VAL A 202 14.33 -10.11 8.25
CA VAL A 202 14.64 -8.96 7.42
C VAL A 202 15.50 -8.02 8.24
N PRO A 203 16.76 -7.75 7.81
CA PRO A 203 17.61 -6.80 8.50
C PRO A 203 16.90 -5.46 8.64
N SER A 204 17.12 -4.73 9.73
CA SER A 204 16.56 -3.40 10.01
C SER A 204 15.07 -3.35 10.37
N LEU A 205 14.25 -4.34 9.94
CA LEU A 205 12.82 -4.41 10.28
C LEU A 205 12.50 -5.27 11.51
N ASP A 206 13.45 -6.11 11.95
CA ASP A 206 13.25 -7.15 12.97
C ASP A 206 12.03 -8.05 12.68
N TYR A 207 11.76 -8.24 11.39
CA TYR A 207 10.59 -8.96 10.92
C TYR A 207 10.99 -10.32 10.37
N ARG A 208 10.41 -11.39 10.91
CA ARG A 208 10.63 -12.75 10.39
C ARG A 208 9.64 -13.05 9.28
N ILE A 209 10.14 -13.40 8.10
CA ILE A 209 9.27 -13.79 6.98
C ILE A 209 8.45 -15.03 7.37
N PRO A 210 7.11 -14.94 7.41
CA PRO A 210 6.26 -16.06 7.79
C PRO A 210 6.20 -17.09 6.67
N ALA A 211 5.90 -18.34 7.03
CA ALA A 211 5.49 -19.33 6.04
C ALA A 211 4.07 -18.99 5.55
N PRO A 212 3.72 -19.25 4.28
CA PRO A 212 2.34 -19.09 3.82
C PRO A 212 1.37 -19.95 4.64
N VAL A 213 0.27 -19.35 5.10
CA VAL A 213 -0.79 -20.04 5.83
C VAL A 213 -2.11 -19.84 5.09
N GLU A 214 -2.84 -20.92 4.86
CA GLU A 214 -4.20 -20.85 4.34
C GLU A 214 -5.18 -20.64 5.49
N SER A 215 -5.91 -19.51 5.45
CA SER A 215 -7.03 -19.22 6.35
C SER A 215 -8.36 -19.66 5.71
N GLN A 216 -9.42 -19.68 6.51
CA GLN A 216 -10.79 -19.94 6.06
C GLN A 216 -11.53 -18.69 5.54
N TYR A 217 -10.88 -17.54 5.47
CA TYR A 217 -11.55 -16.26 5.19
C TYR A 217 -11.26 -15.76 3.80
N ASP A 218 -12.28 -15.19 3.16
CA ASP A 218 -12.13 -14.56 1.86
C ASP A 218 -11.24 -13.30 1.99
N THR A 219 -10.29 -13.16 1.05
CA THR A 219 -9.29 -12.09 1.05
C THR A 219 -9.27 -11.36 -0.28
N TYR A 220 -9.35 -10.03 -0.23
CA TYR A 220 -9.21 -9.12 -1.36
C TYR A 220 -7.81 -8.48 -1.31
N GLN A 221 -7.02 -8.66 -2.36
CA GLN A 221 -5.67 -8.11 -2.45
C GLN A 221 -5.64 -7.01 -3.52
N PHE A 222 -5.55 -5.76 -3.08
CA PHE A 222 -5.45 -4.59 -3.93
C PHE A 222 -3.99 -4.23 -4.14
N VAL A 223 -3.56 -4.24 -5.40
CA VAL A 223 -2.18 -4.06 -5.80
C VAL A 223 -2.13 -2.94 -6.83
N SER A 224 -1.40 -1.86 -6.56
CA SER A 224 -1.07 -0.91 -7.60
C SER A 224 -0.05 -1.54 -8.54
N ALA A 225 -0.26 -1.38 -9.84
CA ALA A 225 0.77 -1.71 -10.81
C ALA A 225 2.06 -0.96 -10.47
N TYR A 226 3.19 -1.67 -10.49
CA TYR A 226 4.53 -1.13 -10.25
C TYR A 226 4.79 -0.58 -8.85
N ASP A 227 3.98 -0.91 -7.84
CA ASP A 227 4.31 -0.61 -6.44
C ASP A 227 5.58 -1.35 -6.00
N SER A 228 6.65 -0.63 -5.61
CA SER A 228 7.87 -1.26 -5.10
C SER A 228 7.69 -2.15 -3.87
N ILE A 229 6.60 -2.04 -3.13
CA ILE A 229 6.33 -2.87 -1.96
C ILE A 229 5.51 -4.08 -2.34
N ALA A 230 4.33 -3.88 -2.93
CA ALA A 230 3.40 -4.98 -3.19
C ALA A 230 3.63 -5.68 -4.53
N ASP A 231 4.30 -5.04 -5.48
CA ASP A 231 4.39 -5.44 -6.89
C ASP A 231 5.82 -5.31 -7.44
N TRP A 232 6.77 -6.00 -6.81
CA TRP A 232 8.19 -5.91 -7.13
C TRP A 232 8.52 -6.63 -8.45
N PRO A 233 9.48 -6.14 -9.27
CA PRO A 233 9.89 -6.82 -10.50
C PRO A 233 10.48 -8.21 -10.22
N ASP A 234 9.99 -9.23 -10.93
CA ASP A 234 10.51 -10.61 -10.83
C ASP A 234 11.84 -10.84 -11.61
N ARG A 235 12.25 -9.85 -12.43
CA ARG A 235 13.55 -9.79 -13.12
C ARG A 235 14.31 -8.53 -12.70
N PRO A 236 14.92 -8.52 -11.51
CA PRO A 236 15.57 -7.33 -10.96
C PRO A 236 16.83 -6.89 -11.71
N ASP A 237 17.32 -7.67 -12.68
CA ASP A 237 18.36 -7.27 -13.63
C ASP A 237 17.86 -6.26 -14.68
N ASN A 238 16.53 -6.12 -14.84
CA ASN A 238 15.95 -5.02 -15.58
C ASN A 238 15.89 -3.74 -14.73
N TRP A 239 16.96 -2.95 -14.83
CA TRP A 239 17.14 -1.72 -14.04
C TRP A 239 16.05 -0.68 -14.27
N LEU A 240 15.44 -0.63 -15.47
CA LEU A 240 14.39 0.34 -15.76
C LEU A 240 13.10 -0.01 -15.02
N SER A 241 12.77 -1.30 -14.92
CA SER A 241 11.64 -1.78 -14.13
C SER A 241 11.85 -1.50 -12.63
N VAL A 242 13.07 -1.69 -12.13
CA VAL A 242 13.44 -1.36 -10.75
C VAL A 242 13.30 0.14 -10.49
N ALA A 243 13.83 0.99 -11.39
CA ALA A 243 13.69 2.43 -11.27
C ALA A 243 12.22 2.87 -11.29
N ASN A 244 11.42 2.27 -12.19
CA ASN A 244 9.99 2.53 -12.24
C ASN A 244 9.27 2.10 -10.97
N ALA A 245 9.58 0.92 -10.44
CA ALA A 245 8.99 0.45 -9.20
C ALA A 245 9.31 1.37 -8.02
N ILE A 246 10.56 1.83 -7.90
CA ILE A 246 10.99 2.77 -6.86
C ILE A 246 10.18 4.08 -6.92
N VAL A 247 9.94 4.63 -8.11
CA VAL A 247 9.04 5.80 -8.25
C VAL A 247 7.59 5.41 -7.91
N GLY A 248 7.19 4.18 -8.24
CA GLY A 248 5.90 3.59 -7.88
C GLY A 248 5.61 3.54 -6.37
N LEU A 249 6.65 3.55 -5.53
CA LEU A 249 6.48 3.74 -4.08
C LEU A 249 5.78 5.07 -3.75
N ALA A 250 6.27 6.15 -4.36
CA ALA A 250 5.82 7.51 -4.09
C ALA A 250 4.46 7.80 -4.74
N THR A 251 4.17 7.16 -5.87
CA THR A 251 2.95 7.38 -6.64
C THR A 251 1.84 6.42 -6.20
N GLY A 252 2.08 5.11 -6.17
CA GLY A 252 0.99 4.15 -6.09
C GLY A 252 0.74 3.50 -4.73
N HIS A 253 1.78 3.31 -3.91
CA HIS A 253 1.72 2.45 -2.72
C HIS A 253 0.60 2.81 -1.74
N THR A 254 0.45 4.10 -1.46
CA THR A 254 -0.60 4.61 -0.57
C THR A 254 -1.88 4.94 -1.33
N ALA A 255 -1.75 5.53 -2.52
CA ALA A 255 -2.87 6.00 -3.33
C ALA A 255 -3.85 4.88 -3.70
N VAL A 256 -3.35 3.64 -3.87
CA VAL A 256 -4.16 2.45 -4.17
C VAL A 256 -5.34 2.25 -3.22
N ALA A 257 -5.21 2.66 -1.95
CA ALA A 257 -6.26 2.56 -0.94
C ALA A 257 -7.46 3.49 -1.18
N PHE A 258 -7.31 4.52 -2.01
CA PHE A 258 -8.33 5.54 -2.31
C PHE A 258 -8.92 5.40 -3.71
N THR A 259 -8.58 4.30 -4.39
CA THR A 259 -9.14 3.96 -5.70
C THR A 259 -10.56 3.42 -5.56
N ASN A 260 -11.23 3.21 -6.68
CA ASN A 260 -12.59 2.67 -6.71
C ASN A 260 -12.78 1.61 -7.82
N PRO A 261 -13.87 0.82 -7.78
CA PRO A 261 -14.11 -0.25 -8.75
C PRO A 261 -14.12 0.15 -10.22
N SER A 262 -14.44 1.40 -10.56
CA SER A 262 -14.52 1.82 -11.97
C SER A 262 -13.15 1.98 -12.64
N MET A 263 -12.09 2.08 -11.83
CA MET A 263 -10.70 2.20 -12.31
C MET A 263 -10.07 0.87 -12.69
N VAL A 264 -10.78 -0.26 -12.47
CA VAL A 264 -10.22 -1.60 -12.67
C VAL A 264 -10.93 -2.33 -13.81
N PRO A 265 -10.22 -2.67 -14.90
CA PRO A 265 -10.83 -3.45 -15.95
C PRO A 265 -10.99 -4.92 -15.52
N PRO A 266 -12.01 -5.65 -16.02
CA PRO A 266 -12.31 -7.01 -15.55
C PRO A 266 -11.14 -8.01 -15.65
N GLN A 267 -10.28 -7.90 -16.66
CA GLN A 267 -9.12 -8.78 -16.83
C GLN A 267 -8.06 -8.65 -15.71
N ASN A 268 -8.09 -7.56 -14.95
CA ASN A 268 -7.20 -7.32 -13.82
C ASN A 268 -7.67 -7.98 -12.52
N ILE A 269 -8.83 -8.64 -12.53
CA ILE A 269 -9.39 -9.31 -11.38
C ILE A 269 -9.20 -10.82 -11.55
N ARG A 270 -8.49 -11.44 -10.61
CA ARG A 270 -8.25 -12.89 -10.60
C ARG A 270 -8.59 -13.47 -9.26
N THR A 271 -9.40 -14.52 -9.26
CA THR A 271 -9.79 -15.23 -8.02
C THR A 271 -9.22 -16.64 -8.02
N THR A 272 -8.63 -17.03 -6.90
CA THR A 272 -8.24 -18.41 -6.59
C THR A 272 -9.01 -18.90 -5.37
N VAL A 273 -9.08 -20.22 -5.19
CA VAL A 273 -9.72 -20.85 -4.01
C VAL A 273 -8.70 -21.79 -3.38
N ASN A 274 -8.52 -21.65 -2.06
CA ASN A 274 -7.55 -22.43 -1.31
C ASN A 274 -8.15 -23.79 -0.84
N SER A 275 -7.34 -24.64 -0.18
CA SER A 275 -7.80 -25.97 0.24
C SER A 275 -8.88 -25.94 1.34
N ARG A 276 -9.09 -24.78 1.98
CA ARG A 276 -10.08 -24.53 3.02
C ARG A 276 -11.36 -23.89 2.48
N GLY A 277 -11.45 -23.70 1.17
CA GLY A 277 -12.63 -23.14 0.49
C GLY A 277 -12.69 -21.62 0.46
N ALA A 278 -11.68 -20.93 1.01
CA ALA A 278 -11.64 -19.47 1.00
C ALA A 278 -11.13 -18.93 -0.33
N LYS A 279 -11.68 -17.80 -0.77
CA LYS A 279 -11.32 -17.11 -2.01
C LYS A 279 -10.27 -16.05 -1.76
N THR A 280 -9.23 -16.05 -2.58
CA THR A 280 -8.34 -14.89 -2.71
C THR A 280 -8.64 -14.20 -4.03
N THR A 281 -9.13 -12.97 -3.98
CA THR A 281 -9.36 -12.13 -5.16
C THR A 281 -8.27 -11.08 -5.24
N THR A 282 -7.38 -11.21 -6.24
CA THR A 282 -6.38 -10.19 -6.57
C THR A 282 -6.98 -9.17 -7.53
N ILE A 283 -6.78 -7.90 -7.22
CA ILE A 283 -7.22 -6.73 -8.00
C ILE A 283 -5.97 -5.91 -8.33
N MET A 284 -5.52 -6.00 -9.59
CA MET A 284 -4.45 -5.15 -10.10
C MET A 284 -5.04 -3.81 -10.55
N ILE A 285 -4.58 -2.70 -9.98
CA ILE A 285 -5.13 -1.38 -10.26
C ILE A 285 -4.14 -0.64 -11.20
N PRO A 286 -4.56 -0.30 -12.44
CA PRO A 286 -3.70 0.43 -13.38
C PRO A 286 -3.45 1.87 -12.92
N GLU A 287 -2.23 2.38 -13.12
CA GLU A 287 -1.94 3.81 -13.02
C GLU A 287 -2.34 4.55 -14.32
N GLU A 288 -2.62 5.85 -14.25
CA GLU A 288 -2.91 6.64 -15.47
C GLU A 288 -1.71 6.66 -16.42
N HIS A 289 -0.51 6.78 -15.86
CA HIS A 289 0.78 6.79 -16.56
C HIS A 289 1.77 5.91 -15.80
N LEU A 290 2.87 5.52 -16.45
CA LEU A 290 3.96 4.86 -15.73
C LEU A 290 4.45 5.75 -14.57
N PRO A 291 4.87 5.16 -13.43
CA PRO A 291 5.51 5.92 -12.36
C PRO A 291 6.66 6.82 -12.83
N LEU A 292 7.51 6.39 -13.78
CA LEU A 292 8.56 7.24 -14.34
C LEU A 292 8.04 8.44 -15.16
N VAL A 293 6.80 8.35 -15.65
CA VAL A 293 6.16 9.36 -16.51
C VAL A 293 5.36 10.37 -15.68
N LEU A 294 4.76 9.93 -14.58
CA LEU A 294 3.96 10.77 -13.68
C LEU A 294 4.64 12.08 -13.23
N PRO A 295 5.93 12.12 -12.85
CA PRO A 295 6.63 13.37 -12.55
C PRO A 295 6.49 14.45 -13.64
N PHE A 296 6.49 14.07 -14.91
CA PHE A 296 6.34 15.02 -16.01
C PHE A 296 4.92 15.57 -16.12
N LYS A 297 3.89 14.78 -15.78
CA LYS A 297 2.51 15.27 -15.66
C LYS A 297 2.44 16.43 -14.68
N TYR A 298 3.06 16.25 -13.51
CA TYR A 298 3.09 17.24 -12.44
C TYR A 298 3.94 18.48 -12.77
N LEU A 299 4.86 18.36 -13.72
CA LEU A 299 5.59 19.49 -14.30
C LEU A 299 4.85 20.19 -15.45
N GLY A 300 3.63 19.76 -15.77
CA GLY A 300 2.78 20.39 -16.78
C GLY A 300 3.02 19.93 -18.23
N VAL A 301 3.68 18.78 -18.43
CA VAL A 301 3.78 18.16 -19.76
C VAL A 301 2.40 17.69 -20.20
N ASP A 302 2.05 17.92 -21.47
CA ASP A 302 0.72 17.61 -21.98
C ASP A 302 0.46 16.11 -22.09
N LYS A 303 -0.81 15.73 -21.93
CA LYS A 303 -1.26 14.33 -21.91
C LYS A 303 -0.87 13.52 -23.15
N ASN A 304 -0.90 14.09 -24.35
CA ASN A 304 -0.54 13.34 -25.56
C ASN A 304 0.95 12.98 -25.56
N THR A 305 1.79 13.90 -25.09
CA THR A 305 3.22 13.66 -24.94
C THR A 305 3.51 12.58 -23.89
N LEU A 306 2.80 12.60 -22.75
CA LEU A 306 2.92 11.57 -21.71
C LEU A 306 2.51 10.19 -22.25
N MET A 307 1.42 10.11 -23.00
CA MET A 307 0.95 8.85 -23.61
C MET A 307 1.96 8.27 -24.62
N GLU A 308 2.63 9.12 -25.42
CA GLU A 308 3.71 8.65 -26.31
C GLU A 308 4.94 8.20 -25.50
N LEU A 309 5.24 8.86 -24.39
CA LEU A 309 6.34 8.45 -23.51
C LEU A 309 6.05 7.09 -22.85
N ASP A 310 4.84 6.86 -22.35
CA ASP A 310 4.41 5.56 -21.84
C ASP A 310 4.57 4.48 -22.90
N LYS A 311 4.05 4.72 -24.11
CA LYS A 311 4.13 3.76 -25.21
C LYS A 311 5.56 3.35 -25.55
N VAL A 312 6.52 4.28 -25.41
CA VAL A 312 7.95 4.00 -25.62
C VAL A 312 8.55 3.26 -24.43
N LEU A 313 8.29 3.67 -23.19
CA LEU A 313 8.96 3.14 -22.00
C LEU A 313 8.34 1.84 -21.49
N MET A 314 7.03 1.67 -21.61
CA MET A 314 6.26 0.58 -21.01
C MET A 314 6.78 -0.80 -21.43
N PRO A 315 7.10 -1.09 -22.71
CA PRO A 315 7.65 -2.40 -23.07
C PRO A 315 8.97 -2.74 -22.36
N TYR A 316 9.80 -1.73 -22.07
CA TYR A 316 11.07 -1.91 -21.37
C TYR A 316 10.87 -2.09 -19.87
N VAL A 317 9.93 -1.35 -19.27
CA VAL A 317 9.52 -1.54 -17.87
C VAL A 317 8.87 -2.91 -17.69
N ASP A 318 7.93 -3.27 -18.55
CA ASP A 318 7.16 -4.51 -18.48
C ASP A 318 8.01 -5.76 -18.68
N ALA A 319 9.14 -5.65 -19.38
CA ALA A 319 10.09 -6.75 -19.54
C ALA A 319 10.65 -7.24 -18.19
N GLY A 320 10.58 -6.42 -17.12
CA GLY A 320 10.98 -6.80 -15.76
C GLY A 320 9.97 -7.66 -15.00
N TYR A 321 8.80 -7.94 -15.60
CA TYR A 321 7.67 -8.60 -14.96
C TYR A 321 7.17 -9.76 -15.82
N SER A 322 7.33 -11.00 -15.34
CA SER A 322 6.96 -12.22 -16.09
C SER A 322 5.46 -12.33 -16.38
N ARG A 323 4.60 -11.65 -15.61
CA ARG A 323 3.16 -11.53 -15.90
C ARG A 323 2.86 -10.97 -17.31
N ASN A 324 3.80 -10.23 -17.89
CA ASN A 324 3.65 -9.59 -19.20
C ASN A 324 4.14 -10.46 -20.37
N ASP A 325 4.76 -11.62 -20.09
CA ASP A 325 5.28 -12.52 -21.13
C ASP A 325 4.20 -13.11 -22.03
N ASN A 326 2.99 -13.26 -21.49
CA ASN A 326 1.82 -13.71 -22.24
C ASN A 326 0.80 -12.57 -22.36
N PRO A 327 0.79 -11.84 -23.49
CA PRO A 327 -0.13 -10.72 -23.72
C PRO A 327 -1.60 -11.10 -23.61
N ALA A 328 -1.96 -12.37 -23.83
CA ALA A 328 -3.35 -12.82 -23.71
C ALA A 328 -3.84 -12.88 -22.25
N THR A 329 -2.92 -12.87 -21.29
CA THR A 329 -3.23 -12.94 -19.86
C THR A 329 -2.69 -11.75 -19.08
N ALA A 330 -1.83 -10.92 -19.67
CA ALA A 330 -1.25 -9.76 -19.01
C ALA A 330 -2.35 -8.80 -18.50
N PRO A 331 -2.25 -8.29 -17.26
CA PRO A 331 -3.13 -7.25 -16.79
C PRO A 331 -2.84 -5.94 -17.55
N VAL A 332 -3.81 -5.02 -17.54
CA VAL A 332 -3.58 -3.63 -17.91
C VAL A 332 -2.92 -2.94 -16.72
N THR A 333 -1.70 -2.43 -16.89
CA THR A 333 -0.93 -1.79 -15.81
C THR A 333 -0.88 -0.27 -15.94
N VAL A 334 -1.06 0.25 -17.16
CA VAL A 334 -1.21 1.67 -17.47
C VAL A 334 -2.48 1.87 -18.30
N ASP A 335 -3.35 2.77 -17.87
CA ASP A 335 -4.56 3.15 -18.59
C ASP A 335 -4.74 4.68 -18.51
N PRO A 336 -4.36 5.45 -19.55
CA PRO A 336 -4.49 6.90 -19.55
C PRO A 336 -5.92 7.43 -19.48
N VAL A 337 -6.94 6.58 -19.50
CA VAL A 337 -8.35 6.97 -19.45
C VAL A 337 -8.97 6.63 -18.11
N ASN A 338 -8.77 5.39 -17.63
CA ASN A 338 -9.43 4.89 -16.41
C ASN A 338 -8.45 4.56 -15.28
N GLY A 339 -7.15 4.53 -15.56
CA GLY A 339 -6.11 4.37 -14.55
C GLY A 339 -6.13 5.56 -13.60
N TYR A 340 -5.78 5.32 -12.35
CA TYR A 340 -5.88 6.36 -11.34
C TYR A 340 -4.68 7.31 -11.40
N ASP A 341 -4.94 8.58 -11.14
CA ASP A 341 -3.91 9.55 -10.79
C ASP A 341 -3.74 9.55 -9.25
N PRO A 342 -2.53 9.29 -8.73
CA PRO A 342 -2.24 9.32 -7.29
C PRO A 342 -2.68 10.57 -6.56
N ALA A 343 -2.42 11.74 -7.14
CA ALA A 343 -2.69 13.03 -6.55
C ALA A 343 -4.21 13.30 -6.54
N GLU A 344 -4.93 12.89 -7.58
CA GLU A 344 -6.40 13.03 -7.66
C GLU A 344 -7.12 12.10 -6.66
N VAL A 345 -6.72 10.83 -6.55
CA VAL A 345 -7.40 9.89 -5.62
C VAL A 345 -7.09 10.17 -4.16
N THR A 346 -5.91 10.73 -3.86
CA THR A 346 -5.56 11.14 -2.49
C THR A 346 -6.06 12.54 -2.14
N ALA A 347 -6.47 13.35 -3.13
CA ALA A 347 -6.95 14.71 -2.90
C ALA A 347 -8.12 14.78 -1.90
N PRO A 348 -9.18 13.95 -1.97
CA PRO A 348 -10.27 14.02 -0.99
C PRO A 348 -9.82 13.75 0.46
N ALA A 349 -8.88 12.81 0.65
CA ALA A 349 -8.31 12.53 1.97
C ALA A 349 -7.46 13.72 2.45
N THR A 350 -6.67 14.30 1.56
CA THR A 350 -5.87 15.51 1.80
C THR A 350 -6.75 16.75 2.04
N GLN A 351 -7.87 16.88 1.36
CA GLN A 351 -8.80 17.99 1.53
C GLN A 351 -9.57 17.88 2.84
N ALA A 352 -9.98 16.67 3.24
CA ALA A 352 -10.59 16.44 4.55
C ALA A 352 -9.61 16.71 5.70
N ALA A 353 -8.33 16.40 5.48
CA ALA A 353 -7.23 16.71 6.37
C ALA A 353 -6.95 18.22 6.52
N PHE A 354 -7.00 18.97 5.41
CA PHE A 354 -6.42 20.32 5.32
C PHE A 354 -7.37 21.43 4.87
N GLY A 355 -8.68 21.16 4.72
CA GLY A 355 -9.67 22.18 4.38
C GLY A 355 -9.57 22.74 2.96
N GLY A 356 -9.03 21.98 2.00
CA GLY A 356 -9.04 22.35 0.58
C GLY A 356 -7.91 23.25 0.08
N GLY A 357 -6.96 23.64 0.93
CA GLY A 357 -5.90 24.61 0.58
C GLY A 357 -4.59 24.04 0.00
N ALA A 358 -4.44 22.72 -0.10
CA ALA A 358 -3.22 22.09 -0.59
C ALA A 358 -3.35 21.67 -2.06
N ASP A 359 -2.36 22.04 -2.89
CA ASP A 359 -2.19 21.49 -4.23
C ASP A 359 -1.48 20.13 -4.14
N PRO A 360 -2.15 19.00 -4.44
CA PRO A 360 -1.58 17.65 -4.38
C PRO A 360 -0.31 17.49 -5.25
N VAL A 361 -0.20 18.30 -6.31
CA VAL A 361 0.93 18.30 -7.25
C VAL A 361 2.19 18.87 -6.59
N SER A 362 2.08 19.99 -5.89
CA SER A 362 3.17 20.61 -5.13
C SER A 362 3.73 19.71 -4.02
N GLN A 363 2.86 18.87 -3.45
CA GLN A 363 3.22 17.87 -2.46
C GLN A 363 4.08 16.77 -3.10
N LEU A 364 3.58 16.07 -4.11
CA LEU A 364 4.36 15.01 -4.77
C LEU A 364 5.70 15.51 -5.37
N LEU A 365 5.72 16.72 -5.95
CA LEU A 365 6.94 17.36 -6.45
C LEU A 365 7.98 17.60 -5.34
N SER A 366 7.54 17.99 -4.15
CA SER A 366 8.45 18.16 -3.00
C SER A 366 9.06 16.83 -2.57
N GLY A 367 8.33 15.72 -2.68
CA GLY A 367 8.83 14.37 -2.38
C GLY A 367 9.86 13.90 -3.39
N LEU A 368 9.58 14.09 -4.68
CA LEU A 368 10.51 13.81 -5.77
C LEU A 368 11.78 14.66 -5.67
N GLN A 369 11.64 15.94 -5.32
CA GLN A 369 12.76 16.86 -5.20
C GLN A 369 13.64 16.55 -3.99
N TYR A 370 13.08 16.03 -2.90
CA TYR A 370 13.85 15.51 -1.78
C TYR A 370 14.72 14.31 -2.20
N VAL A 371 14.16 13.35 -2.95
CA VAL A 371 14.90 12.17 -3.45
C VAL A 371 16.04 12.58 -4.39
N LEU A 372 15.80 13.54 -5.29
CA LEU A 372 16.82 14.03 -6.21
C LEU A 372 17.96 14.78 -5.51
N ASN A 373 17.66 15.47 -4.40
CA ASN A 373 18.64 16.25 -3.65
C ASN A 373 19.37 15.43 -2.57
N ASN A 374 18.92 14.22 -2.27
CA ASN A 374 19.54 13.31 -1.31
C ASN A 374 19.81 11.94 -1.96
N PRO A 375 20.72 11.86 -2.95
CA PRO A 375 21.16 10.57 -3.48
C PRO A 375 21.90 9.76 -2.39
N PRO A 376 21.97 8.42 -2.53
CA PRO A 376 22.54 7.53 -1.52
C PRO A 376 24.02 7.76 -1.21
#